data_AF-X0Y6G4-F1
#
_entry.id   AF-X0Y6G4-F1
#
_cell.length_a   1.000
_cell.length_b   1.000
_cell.length_c   1.000
_cell.angle_alpha   90.00
_cell.angle_beta   90.00
_cell.angle_gamma   90.00
#
_symmetry.space_group_name_H-M   'P 1'
#
loop_
_entity.id
_entity.type
_entity.pdbx_description
1 polymer ?
#
loop_
_entity_poly.entity_id
_entity_poly.type
_entity_poly.pdbx_seq_one_letter_code
_entity_poly.pdbx_strand_id
1 'polypeptide(L)'
;DVVGQINAVLFTSHDLELVGGPPALRRRYLDIALSQVDRPYLRDLQAYSRVLTQRNALLRRIQEGEAGPGELAFWNAQMAQHGGRITGARARAVTLVAQYAAEAHRHLSLGQEELSVTYQPRLPQGWDDQRAASASDEELVEALREGLESGGRRDIAAGVSLLGPHRDDLAFTLNGVPAGSFASRGQQRTAALALRLAEARFLLHR
;
A
#
# COMPACT_ATOMS: atom_id res chain seq x y z
N ASP A 1 -21.29 -0.04 10.92
CA ASP A 1 -20.08 -0.29 11.71
C ASP A 1 -19.93 -1.80 11.91
N VAL A 2 -19.38 -2.51 10.91
CA VAL A 2 -19.27 -4.00 10.87
C VAL A 2 -17.81 -4.45 10.70
N VAL A 3 -16.94 -3.55 10.24
CA VAL A 3 -15.53 -3.85 9.99
C VAL A 3 -14.83 -4.19 11.31
N GLY A 4 -14.19 -5.37 11.35
CA GLY A 4 -13.49 -5.88 12.54
C GLY A 4 -14.40 -6.48 13.62
N GLN A 5 -15.69 -6.70 13.34
CA GLN A 5 -16.56 -7.54 14.18
C GLN A 5 -16.50 -9.02 13.79
N ILE A 6 -16.27 -9.29 12.50
CA ILE A 6 -16.03 -10.63 11.95
C ILE A 6 -14.85 -10.51 11.00
N ASN A 7 -13.80 -11.30 11.23
CA ASN A 7 -12.68 -11.43 10.30
C ASN A 7 -13.04 -12.50 9.26
N ALA A 8 -12.94 -12.16 7.98
CA ALA A 8 -13.24 -13.09 6.89
C ALA A 8 -12.25 -12.93 5.75
N VAL A 9 -11.90 -14.05 5.13
CA VAL A 9 -11.10 -14.10 3.91
C VAL A 9 -11.91 -14.77 2.82
N LEU A 10 -12.00 -14.11 1.67
CA LEU A 10 -12.70 -14.61 0.50
C LEU A 10 -11.67 -14.89 -0.61
N PHE A 11 -11.73 -16.09 -1.18
CA PHE A 11 -10.95 -16.46 -2.36
C PHE A 11 -11.88 -16.71 -3.55
N THR A 12 -11.58 -16.09 -4.68
CA THR A 12 -12.34 -16.08 -5.93
C THR A 12 -11.40 -16.15 -7.12
N SER A 13 -11.95 -16.34 -8.33
CA SER A 13 -11.18 -16.27 -9.58
C SER A 13 -10.55 -14.90 -9.83
N HIS A 14 -11.05 -13.81 -9.22
CA HIS A 14 -10.50 -12.47 -9.37
C HIS A 14 -9.18 -12.28 -8.62
N ASP A 15 -8.85 -13.14 -7.66
CA ASP A 15 -7.63 -13.00 -6.85
C ASP A 15 -6.34 -13.23 -7.64
N LEU A 16 -6.40 -13.84 -8.83
CA LEU A 16 -5.25 -13.91 -9.73
C LEU A 16 -4.74 -12.52 -10.13
N GLU A 17 -5.64 -11.53 -10.18
CA GLU A 17 -5.30 -10.13 -10.46
C GLU A 17 -4.49 -9.50 -9.32
N LEU A 18 -4.41 -10.11 -8.13
CA LEU A 18 -3.50 -9.62 -7.08
C LEU A 18 -2.03 -9.74 -7.51
N VAL A 19 -1.71 -10.73 -8.34
CA VAL A 19 -0.33 -10.96 -8.81
C VAL A 19 -0.06 -10.20 -10.12
N GLY A 20 -0.94 -10.35 -11.11
CA GLY A 20 -0.75 -9.79 -12.46
C GLY A 20 -1.50 -8.50 -12.77
N GLY A 21 -2.44 -8.09 -11.90
CA GLY A 21 -3.34 -6.97 -12.14
C GLY A 21 -2.78 -5.62 -11.69
N PRO A 22 -3.65 -4.60 -11.60
CA PRO A 22 -3.22 -3.23 -11.33
C PRO A 22 -2.88 -2.99 -9.84
N PRO A 23 -1.99 -2.02 -9.55
CA PRO A 23 -1.64 -1.63 -8.17
C PRO A 23 -2.84 -1.26 -7.28
N ALA A 24 -3.89 -0.70 -7.87
CA ALA A 24 -5.10 -0.33 -7.15
C ALA A 24 -5.79 -1.51 -6.47
N LEU A 25 -5.76 -2.70 -7.11
CA LEU A 25 -6.32 -3.91 -6.53
C LEU A 25 -5.53 -4.36 -5.31
N ARG A 26 -4.20 -4.31 -5.39
CA ARG A 26 -3.29 -4.70 -4.31
C ARG A 26 -3.37 -3.78 -3.10
N ARG A 27 -3.45 -2.46 -3.34
CA ARG A 27 -3.72 -1.48 -2.28
C ARG A 27 -5.06 -1.75 -1.61
N ARG A 28 -6.12 -2.02 -2.39
CA ARG A 28 -7.44 -2.36 -1.84
C ARG A 28 -7.41 -3.64 -1.00
N TYR A 29 -6.68 -4.67 -1.45
CA TYR A 29 -6.46 -5.89 -0.68
C TYR A 29 -5.83 -5.59 0.68
N LEU A 30 -4.73 -4.83 0.72
CA LEU A 30 -4.08 -4.44 1.97
C LEU A 30 -5.00 -3.60 2.86
N ASP A 31 -5.71 -2.64 2.27
CA ASP A 31 -6.62 -1.75 2.99
C ASP A 31 -7.74 -2.54 3.67
N ILE A 32 -8.30 -3.54 3.01
CA ILE A 32 -9.33 -4.42 3.57
C ILE A 32 -8.75 -5.28 4.69
N ALA A 33 -7.59 -5.92 4.47
CA ALA A 33 -6.96 -6.78 5.47
C ALA A 33 -6.62 -6.00 6.74
N LEU A 34 -5.96 -4.84 6.61
CA LEU A 34 -5.57 -3.99 7.74
C LEU A 34 -6.79 -3.41 8.47
N SER A 35 -7.79 -2.92 7.75
CA SER A 35 -8.97 -2.31 8.37
C SER A 35 -9.77 -3.28 9.24
N GLN A 36 -9.69 -4.59 8.98
CA GLN A 36 -10.35 -5.62 9.80
C GLN A 36 -9.72 -5.74 11.20
N VAL A 37 -8.44 -5.42 11.36
CA VAL A 37 -7.70 -5.65 12.62
C VAL A 37 -7.16 -4.38 13.28
N ASP A 38 -7.04 -3.29 12.53
CA ASP A 38 -6.47 -2.03 12.97
C ASP A 38 -7.48 -0.86 12.78
N ARG A 39 -8.15 -0.48 13.87
CA ARG A 39 -9.11 0.63 13.88
C ARG A 39 -8.43 1.99 13.65
N PRO A 40 -7.29 2.32 14.29
CA PRO A 40 -6.50 3.49 13.93
C PRO A 40 -6.21 3.58 12.42
N TYR A 41 -5.76 2.49 11.80
CA TYR A 41 -5.50 2.44 10.35
C TYR A 41 -6.73 2.82 9.53
N LEU A 42 -7.91 2.25 9.84
CA LEU A 42 -9.14 2.58 9.13
C LEU A 42 -9.49 4.08 9.24
N ARG A 43 -9.28 4.69 10.42
CA ARG A 43 -9.51 6.12 10.63
C ARG A 43 -8.54 6.96 9.80
N ASP A 44 -7.27 6.59 9.78
CA ASP A 44 -6.25 7.25 8.97
C ASP A 44 -6.55 7.12 7.48
N LEU A 45 -6.96 5.94 7.00
CA LEU A 45 -7.32 5.72 5.61
C LEU A 45 -8.49 6.61 5.17
N GLN A 46 -9.53 6.72 6.01
CA GLN A 46 -10.68 7.59 5.75
C GLN A 46 -10.29 9.08 5.73
N ALA A 47 -9.47 9.51 6.70
CA ALA A 47 -9.00 10.89 6.77
C ALA A 47 -8.09 11.23 5.58
N TYR A 48 -7.14 10.36 5.26
CA TYR A 48 -6.23 10.49 4.13
C TYR A 48 -6.99 10.60 2.80
N SER A 49 -8.01 9.78 2.57
CA SER A 49 -8.82 9.84 1.36
C SER A 49 -9.50 11.21 1.19
N ARG A 50 -10.05 11.79 2.27
CA ARG A 50 -10.64 13.13 2.24
C ARG A 50 -9.58 14.21 1.96
N VAL A 51 -8.44 14.15 2.65
CA VAL A 51 -7.33 15.08 2.47
C VAL A 51 -6.78 15.04 1.04
N LEU A 52 -6.59 13.84 0.48
CA LEU A 52 -6.11 13.65 -0.88
C LEU A 52 -7.06 14.26 -1.91
N THR A 53 -8.37 14.07 -1.74
CA THR A 53 -9.37 14.69 -2.63
C THR A 53 -9.31 16.21 -2.58
N GLN A 54 -9.24 16.80 -1.38
CA GLN A 54 -9.17 18.25 -1.22
C GLN A 54 -7.87 18.83 -1.79
N ARG A 55 -6.72 18.20 -1.48
CA ARG A 55 -5.42 18.60 -2.01
C ARG A 55 -5.38 18.53 -3.53
N ASN A 56 -5.87 17.43 -4.14
CA ASN A 56 -5.91 17.29 -5.59
C ASN A 56 -6.84 18.31 -6.26
N ALA A 57 -7.96 18.68 -5.62
CA ALA A 57 -8.82 19.75 -6.12
C ALA A 57 -8.09 21.10 -6.11
N LEU A 58 -7.37 21.41 -5.03
CA LEU A 58 -6.55 22.62 -4.93
C LEU A 58 -5.44 22.63 -5.99
N LEU A 59 -4.72 21.51 -6.19
CA LEU A 59 -3.67 21.41 -7.21
C LEU A 59 -4.18 21.71 -8.61
N ARG A 60 -5.35 21.18 -9.00
CA ARG A 60 -5.98 21.49 -10.29
C ARG A 60 -6.30 22.98 -10.43
N ARG A 61 -6.92 23.58 -9.42
CA ARG A 61 -7.24 25.02 -9.43
C ARG A 61 -5.99 25.89 -9.53
N ILE A 62 -4.89 25.51 -8.87
CA ILE A 62 -3.61 26.21 -9.01
C ILE A 62 -3.04 26.03 -10.43
N GLN A 63 -3.10 24.81 -10.99
CA GLN A 63 -2.68 24.51 -12.35
C GLN A 63 -3.46 25.35 -13.39
N GLU A 64 -4.75 25.57 -13.15
CA GLU A 64 -5.66 26.38 -13.99
C GLU A 64 -5.54 27.90 -13.72
N GLY A 65 -4.76 28.32 -12.72
CA GLY A 65 -4.58 29.72 -12.34
C GLY A 65 -5.74 30.33 -11.52
N GLU A 66 -6.68 29.50 -11.05
CA GLU A 66 -7.85 29.90 -10.27
C GLU A 66 -7.60 30.01 -8.75
N ALA A 67 -6.43 29.57 -8.28
CA ALA A 67 -6.05 29.60 -6.88
C ALA A 67 -4.53 29.78 -6.71
N GLY A 68 -4.13 30.29 -5.54
CA GLY A 68 -2.73 30.37 -5.13
C GLY A 68 -2.29 29.18 -4.26
N PRO A 69 -0.98 28.99 -4.02
CA PRO A 69 -0.44 27.87 -3.26
C PRO A 69 -0.62 27.97 -1.73
N GLY A 70 -1.29 29.02 -1.22
CA GLY A 70 -1.31 29.37 0.21
C GLY A 70 -1.80 28.25 1.14
N GLU A 71 -2.74 27.42 0.69
CA GLU A 71 -3.27 26.31 1.48
C GLU A 71 -2.47 25.00 1.34
N LEU A 72 -1.52 24.91 0.40
CA LEU A 72 -0.81 23.65 0.12
C LEU A 72 -0.02 23.14 1.34
N ALA A 73 0.57 24.04 2.13
CA ALA A 73 1.32 23.66 3.33
C ALA A 73 0.44 22.94 4.36
N PHE A 74 -0.79 23.45 4.58
CA PHE A 74 -1.76 22.83 5.46
C PHE A 74 -2.15 21.43 4.96
N TRP A 75 -2.49 21.31 3.67
CA TRP A 75 -2.85 20.02 3.09
C TRP A 75 -1.69 19.03 3.05
N ASN A 76 -0.46 19.50 2.84
CA ASN A 76 0.75 18.68 2.92
C ASN A 76 0.92 18.10 4.33
N ALA A 77 0.76 18.92 5.38
CA ALA A 77 0.87 18.45 6.77
C ALA A 77 -0.20 17.39 7.11
N GLN A 78 -1.46 17.61 6.72
CA GLN A 78 -2.53 16.64 6.93
C GLN A 78 -2.30 15.33 6.15
N MET A 79 -1.82 15.45 4.91
CA MET A 79 -1.54 14.31 4.04
C MET A 79 -0.36 13.50 4.58
N ALA A 80 0.68 14.18 5.06
CA ALA A 80 1.84 13.57 5.69
C ALA A 80 1.46 12.81 6.96
N GLN A 81 0.66 13.44 7.84
CA GLN A 81 0.24 12.85 9.11
C GLN A 81 -0.46 11.49 8.93
N HIS A 82 -1.49 11.44 8.09
CA HIS A 82 -2.22 10.18 7.86
C HIS A 82 -1.45 9.25 6.93
N GLY A 83 -0.75 9.79 5.94
CA GLY A 83 -0.04 9.01 4.95
C GLY A 83 1.15 8.24 5.53
N GLY A 84 1.91 8.86 6.43
CA GLY A 84 3.04 8.22 7.10
C GLY A 84 2.61 7.02 7.93
N ARG A 85 1.54 7.17 8.74
CA ARG A 85 0.97 6.08 9.53
C ARG A 85 0.45 4.92 8.68
N ILE A 86 -0.26 5.22 7.58
CA ILE A 86 -0.70 4.19 6.62
C ILE A 86 0.49 3.44 6.03
N THR A 87 1.53 4.16 5.60
CA THR A 87 2.73 3.56 5.01
C THR A 87 3.45 2.66 6.01
N GLY A 88 3.60 3.08 7.27
CA GLY A 88 4.21 2.26 8.32
C GLY A 88 3.42 0.99 8.62
N ALA A 89 2.10 1.13 8.80
CA ALA A 89 1.22 -0.02 9.02
C ALA A 89 1.26 -1.03 7.87
N ARG A 90 1.24 -0.53 6.62
CA ARG A 90 1.39 -1.38 5.43
C ARG A 90 2.73 -2.07 5.37
N ALA A 91 3.84 -1.36 5.59
CA ALA A 91 5.17 -1.94 5.54
C ALA A 91 5.30 -3.10 6.55
N ARG A 92 4.90 -2.85 7.81
CA ARG A 92 4.92 -3.86 8.89
C ARG A 92 4.03 -5.06 8.58
N ALA A 93 2.81 -4.84 8.08
CA ALA A 93 1.90 -5.93 7.74
C ALA A 93 2.41 -6.75 6.55
N VAL A 94 2.97 -6.09 5.52
CA VAL A 94 3.54 -6.79 4.36
C VAL A 94 4.73 -7.64 4.77
N THR A 95 5.57 -7.22 5.72
CA THR A 95 6.64 -8.07 6.25
C THR A 95 6.10 -9.42 6.77
N LEU A 96 5.03 -9.40 7.57
CA LEU A 96 4.41 -10.62 8.11
C LEU A 96 3.69 -11.43 7.03
N VAL A 97 2.89 -10.77 6.19
CA VAL A 97 2.14 -11.43 5.11
C VAL A 97 3.09 -12.06 4.10
N ALA A 98 4.22 -11.42 3.78
CA ALA A 98 5.22 -11.97 2.87
C ALA A 98 5.83 -13.26 3.41
N GLN A 99 6.16 -13.31 4.71
CA GLN A 99 6.66 -14.52 5.36
C GLN A 99 5.64 -15.67 5.28
N TYR A 100 4.38 -15.41 5.65
CA TYR A 100 3.33 -16.42 5.60
C TYR A 100 3.01 -16.86 4.17
N ALA A 101 3.05 -15.94 3.20
CA ALA A 101 2.78 -16.24 1.80
C ALA A 101 3.90 -17.09 1.21
N ALA A 102 5.17 -16.79 1.52
CA ALA A 102 6.31 -17.60 1.10
C ALA A 102 6.22 -19.04 1.65
N GLU A 103 5.86 -19.18 2.93
CA GLU A 103 5.65 -20.49 3.55
C GLU A 103 4.49 -21.25 2.88
N ALA A 104 3.32 -20.62 2.74
CA ALA A 104 2.15 -21.25 2.11
C ALA A 104 2.43 -21.64 0.65
N HIS A 105 3.09 -20.77 -0.11
CA HIS A 105 3.43 -21.03 -1.51
C HIS A 105 4.37 -22.22 -1.66
N ARG A 106 5.41 -22.30 -0.81
CA ARG A 106 6.36 -23.42 -0.82
C ARG A 106 5.66 -24.77 -0.64
N HIS A 107 4.63 -24.83 0.21
CA HIS A 107 3.81 -26.03 0.36
C HIS A 107 2.98 -26.33 -0.90
N LEU A 108 2.32 -25.30 -1.46
CA LEU A 108 1.50 -25.43 -2.68
C LEU A 108 2.30 -25.84 -3.92
N SER A 109 3.56 -25.40 -4.01
CA SER A 109 4.47 -25.68 -5.12
C SER A 109 5.34 -26.93 -4.88
N LEU A 110 5.08 -27.71 -3.82
CA LEU A 110 5.91 -28.87 -3.44
C LEU A 110 7.42 -28.54 -3.34
N GLY A 111 7.73 -27.36 -2.82
CA GLY A 111 9.10 -26.87 -2.65
C GLY A 111 9.81 -26.41 -3.92
N GLN A 112 9.15 -26.42 -5.08
CA GLN A 112 9.79 -26.08 -6.37
C GLN A 112 9.92 -24.58 -6.65
N GLU A 113 9.24 -23.74 -5.87
CA GLU A 113 9.12 -22.31 -6.16
C GLU A 113 9.22 -21.47 -4.90
N GLU A 114 9.93 -20.35 -5.02
CA GLU A 114 10.10 -19.35 -3.98
C GLU A 114 9.31 -18.10 -4.33
N LEU A 115 8.23 -17.84 -3.58
CA LEU A 115 7.45 -16.61 -3.68
C LEU A 115 8.04 -15.54 -2.76
N SER A 116 8.30 -14.36 -3.31
CA SER A 116 8.60 -13.15 -2.55
C SER A 116 7.56 -12.07 -2.81
N VAL A 117 7.20 -11.35 -1.75
CA VAL A 117 6.27 -10.21 -1.77
C VAL A 117 6.97 -9.03 -1.11
N THR A 118 7.11 -7.93 -1.86
CA THR A 118 7.84 -6.74 -1.41
C THR A 118 6.91 -5.54 -1.47
N TYR A 119 6.87 -4.76 -0.39
CA TYR A 119 6.15 -3.49 -0.39
C TYR A 119 6.91 -2.43 -1.19
N GLN A 120 6.21 -1.60 -1.96
CA GLN A 120 6.80 -0.52 -2.73
C GLN A 120 6.22 0.81 -2.26
N PRO A 121 6.72 1.37 -1.14
CA PRO A 121 6.26 2.65 -0.64
C PRO A 121 6.63 3.78 -1.61
N ARG A 122 5.71 4.73 -1.81
CA ARG A 122 6.00 5.96 -2.56
C ARG A 122 6.38 7.09 -1.62
N LEU A 123 7.62 7.02 -1.16
CA LEU A 123 8.31 7.97 -0.28
C LEU A 123 9.50 8.63 -1.02
N PRO A 124 10.15 9.65 -0.42
CA PRO A 124 11.38 10.22 -0.97
C PRO A 124 12.49 9.19 -1.19
N GLN A 125 13.51 9.58 -1.95
CA GLN A 125 14.66 8.72 -2.21
C GLN A 125 15.32 8.23 -0.92
N GLY A 126 15.75 6.96 -0.91
CA GLY A 126 16.36 6.33 0.27
C GLY A 126 15.36 5.66 1.20
N TRP A 127 14.08 5.60 0.84
CA TRP A 127 13.06 4.80 1.49
C TRP A 127 12.74 3.55 0.67
N ASP A 128 12.94 2.39 1.28
CA ASP A 128 12.51 1.08 0.79
C ASP A 128 11.53 0.43 1.78
N ASP A 129 11.12 -0.81 1.52
CA ASP A 129 10.20 -1.54 2.37
C ASP A 129 10.78 -1.82 3.77
N GLN A 130 12.06 -2.19 3.85
CA GLN A 130 12.71 -2.54 5.12
C GLN A 130 12.84 -1.31 6.03
N ARG A 131 13.27 -0.18 5.48
CA ARG A 131 13.33 1.08 6.22
C ARG A 131 11.93 1.54 6.62
N ALA A 132 10.95 1.45 5.73
CA ALA A 132 9.57 1.82 6.07
C ALA A 132 8.97 0.93 7.16
N ALA A 133 9.32 -0.36 7.21
CA ALA A 133 8.83 -1.29 8.22
C ALA A 133 9.46 -1.09 9.61
N SER A 134 10.70 -0.59 9.65
CA SER A 134 11.45 -0.38 10.90
C SER A 134 11.38 1.05 11.43
N ALA A 135 11.00 2.02 10.60
CA ALA A 135 10.83 3.42 10.99
C ALA A 135 9.65 3.62 11.96
N SER A 136 9.80 4.63 12.81
CA SER A 136 8.69 5.18 13.59
C SER A 136 7.67 5.88 12.70
N ASP A 137 6.44 6.01 13.21
CA ASP A 137 5.40 6.74 12.51
C ASP A 137 5.79 8.22 12.32
N GLU A 138 6.51 8.82 13.27
CA GLU A 138 7.03 10.18 13.20
C GLU A 138 8.03 10.37 12.04
N GLU A 139 8.98 9.45 11.87
CA GLU A 139 9.95 9.51 10.77
C GLU A 139 9.28 9.39 9.39
N LEU A 140 8.24 8.55 9.28
CA LEU A 140 7.48 8.36 8.05
C LEU A 140 6.61 9.58 7.72
N VAL A 141 5.99 10.19 8.73
CA VAL A 141 5.24 11.44 8.60
C VAL A 141 6.17 12.54 8.12
N GLU A 142 7.34 12.67 8.73
CA GLU A 142 8.30 13.71 8.38
C GLU A 142 8.85 13.53 6.97
N ALA A 143 9.25 12.29 6.61
CA ALA A 143 9.71 11.99 5.26
C ALA A 143 8.64 12.30 4.20
N LEU A 144 7.38 11.96 4.46
CA LEU A 144 6.30 12.27 3.53
C LEU A 144 6.07 13.79 3.44
N ARG A 145 6.17 14.52 4.55
CA ARG A 145 6.04 15.99 4.59
C ARG A 145 7.11 16.66 3.74
N GLU A 146 8.38 16.35 3.98
CA GLU A 146 9.52 16.89 3.23
C GLU A 146 9.42 16.58 1.72
N GLY A 147 8.97 15.36 1.39
CA GLY A 147 8.74 14.93 0.02
C GLY A 147 7.63 15.71 -0.69
N LEU A 148 6.51 15.98 0.01
CA LEU A 148 5.40 16.77 -0.52
C LEU A 148 5.78 18.24 -0.70
N GLU A 149 6.58 18.80 0.20
CA GLU A 149 7.06 20.19 0.13
C GLU A 149 8.05 20.38 -1.03
N SER A 150 9.07 19.53 -1.11
CA SER A 150 10.05 19.55 -2.21
C SER A 150 9.45 19.17 -3.56
N GLY A 151 8.40 18.33 -3.57
CA GLY A 151 7.68 17.88 -4.75
C GLY A 151 6.59 18.84 -5.25
N GLY A 152 6.25 19.89 -4.50
CA GLY A 152 5.05 20.71 -4.74
C GLY A 152 4.91 21.26 -6.17
N ARG A 153 6.00 21.72 -6.79
CA ARG A 153 5.96 22.21 -8.19
C ARG A 153 5.57 21.12 -9.18
N ARG A 154 6.04 19.88 -8.98
CA ARG A 154 5.70 18.73 -9.84
C ARG A 154 4.25 18.32 -9.66
N ASP A 155 3.76 18.32 -8.42
CA ASP A 155 2.36 18.05 -8.11
C ASP A 155 1.42 19.08 -8.74
N ILE A 156 1.77 20.38 -8.68
CA ILE A 156 1.00 21.46 -9.34
C ILE A 156 0.98 21.25 -10.85
N ALA A 157 2.15 21.01 -11.46
CA ALA A 157 2.25 20.78 -12.90
C ALA A 157 1.42 19.56 -13.36
N ALA A 158 1.32 18.53 -12.52
CA ALA A 158 0.53 17.33 -12.78
C ALA A 158 -0.96 17.46 -12.41
N GLY A 159 -1.35 18.50 -11.67
CA GLY A 159 -2.71 18.66 -11.12
C GLY A 159 -3.10 17.58 -10.10
N VAL A 160 -2.16 16.76 -9.63
CA VAL A 160 -2.40 15.61 -8.75
C VAL A 160 -1.23 15.37 -7.82
N SER A 161 -1.49 14.78 -6.66
CA SER A 161 -0.46 14.31 -5.74
C SER A 161 0.31 13.11 -6.35
N LEU A 162 1.65 13.17 -6.31
CA LEU A 162 2.52 12.13 -6.86
C LEU A 162 3.21 11.25 -5.80
N LEU A 163 3.13 11.65 -4.53
CA LEU A 163 3.78 10.99 -3.39
C LEU A 163 2.76 10.52 -2.34
N GLY A 164 3.04 9.42 -1.65
CA GLY A 164 2.24 8.89 -0.54
C GLY A 164 1.41 7.64 -0.88
N PRO A 165 0.68 7.09 0.11
CA PRO A 165 0.19 5.71 0.05
C PRO A 165 -0.83 5.38 -1.03
N HIS A 166 -1.50 6.37 -1.62
CA HIS A 166 -2.37 6.15 -2.78
C HIS A 166 -1.60 5.73 -4.06
N ARG A 167 -0.26 5.86 -4.05
CA ARG A 167 0.62 5.48 -5.17
C ARG A 167 1.46 4.23 -4.88
N ASP A 168 1.41 3.69 -3.66
CA ASP A 168 2.17 2.48 -3.29
C ASP A 168 1.79 1.27 -4.14
N ASP A 169 2.65 0.26 -4.09
CA ASP A 169 2.38 -1.03 -4.70
C ASP A 169 2.91 -2.22 -3.88
N LEU A 170 2.57 -3.43 -4.32
CA LEU A 170 3.28 -4.66 -3.95
C LEU A 170 3.89 -5.29 -5.20
N ALA A 171 5.15 -5.68 -5.10
CA ALA A 171 5.83 -6.47 -6.10
C ALA A 171 5.83 -7.95 -5.70
N PHE A 172 5.64 -8.80 -6.70
CA PHE A 172 5.67 -10.26 -6.55
C PHE A 172 6.76 -10.82 -7.44
N THR A 173 7.60 -11.69 -6.87
CA THR A 173 8.54 -12.48 -7.66
C THR A 173 8.38 -13.96 -7.35
N LEU A 174 8.60 -14.79 -8.37
CA LEU A 174 8.70 -16.24 -8.26
C LEU A 174 10.08 -16.65 -8.75
N ASN A 175 10.87 -17.29 -7.90
CA ASN A 175 12.27 -17.65 -8.19
C ASN A 175 13.10 -16.44 -8.68
N GLY A 176 12.85 -15.25 -8.10
CA GLY A 176 13.50 -13.99 -8.47
C GLY A 176 12.96 -13.30 -9.73
N VAL A 177 12.02 -13.91 -10.45
CA VAL A 177 11.44 -13.34 -11.68
C VAL A 177 10.11 -12.64 -11.39
N PRO A 178 9.81 -11.45 -11.95
CA PRO A 178 8.53 -10.75 -11.73
C PRO A 178 7.31 -11.61 -12.09
N ALA A 179 6.51 -11.96 -11.08
CA ALA A 179 5.41 -12.91 -11.25
C ALA A 179 4.25 -12.32 -12.07
N GLY A 180 4.02 -11.01 -12.00
CA GLY A 180 2.93 -10.36 -12.73
C GLY A 180 3.04 -10.50 -14.25
N SER A 181 4.27 -10.44 -14.78
CA SER A 181 4.52 -10.48 -16.23
C SER A 181 4.92 -11.86 -16.76
N PHE A 182 5.54 -12.71 -15.93
CA PHE A 182 6.20 -13.93 -16.40
C PHE A 182 5.65 -15.23 -15.80
N ALA A 183 4.85 -15.16 -14.72
CA ALA A 183 4.28 -16.37 -14.14
C ALA A 183 3.15 -16.92 -15.03
N SER A 184 3.11 -18.25 -15.17
CA SER A 184 1.98 -18.94 -15.78
C SER A 184 0.70 -18.71 -14.97
N ARG A 185 -0.48 -18.93 -15.58
CA ARG A 185 -1.77 -18.85 -14.87
C ARG A 185 -1.86 -19.80 -13.66
N GLY A 186 -1.17 -20.94 -13.71
CA GLY A 186 -1.09 -21.89 -12.59
C GLY A 186 -0.32 -21.30 -11.42
N GLN A 187 0.86 -20.74 -11.70
CA GLN A 187 1.72 -20.06 -10.73
C GLN A 187 1.06 -18.82 -10.12
N GLN A 188 0.38 -18.01 -10.94
CA GLN A 188 -0.39 -16.87 -10.43
C GLN A 188 -1.51 -17.31 -9.48
N ARG A 189 -2.15 -18.45 -9.77
CA ARG A 189 -3.20 -19.00 -8.90
C ARG A 189 -2.64 -19.49 -7.56
N THR A 190 -1.52 -20.21 -7.56
CA THR A 190 -0.88 -20.69 -6.32
C THR A 190 -0.35 -19.52 -5.50
N ALA A 191 0.25 -18.50 -6.13
CA ALA A 191 0.68 -17.28 -5.47
C ALA A 191 -0.49 -16.49 -4.86
N ALA A 192 -1.59 -16.30 -5.60
CA ALA A 192 -2.79 -15.65 -5.07
C ALA A 192 -3.43 -16.43 -3.91
N LEU A 193 -3.48 -17.76 -4.01
CA LEU A 193 -3.97 -18.62 -2.92
C LEU A 193 -3.07 -18.52 -1.69
N ALA A 194 -1.75 -18.56 -1.87
CA ALA A 194 -0.79 -18.38 -0.79
C ALA A 194 -0.98 -17.03 -0.08
N LEU A 195 -1.25 -15.97 -0.85
CA LEU A 195 -1.51 -14.63 -0.31
C LEU A 195 -2.79 -14.60 0.56
N ARG A 196 -3.87 -15.29 0.15
CA ARG A 196 -5.10 -15.39 0.96
C ARG A 196 -4.93 -16.26 2.21
N LEU A 197 -4.14 -17.34 2.12
CA LEU A 197 -3.78 -18.13 3.31
C LEU A 197 -2.94 -17.30 4.30
N ALA A 198 -2.03 -16.48 3.78
CA ALA A 198 -1.23 -15.55 4.56
C ALA A 198 -2.10 -14.47 5.22
N GLU A 199 -3.07 -13.89 4.50
CA GLU A 199 -4.06 -12.97 5.05
C GLU A 199 -4.84 -13.62 6.20
N ALA A 200 -5.35 -14.83 6.01
CA ALA A 200 -6.10 -15.54 7.04
C ALA A 200 -5.25 -15.75 8.31
N ARG A 201 -3.97 -16.13 8.12
CA ARG A 201 -3.03 -16.29 9.24
C ARG A 201 -2.73 -14.97 9.94
N PHE A 202 -2.50 -13.90 9.17
CA PHE A 202 -2.29 -12.55 9.68
C PHE A 202 -3.48 -12.06 10.53
N LEU A 203 -4.72 -12.31 10.08
CA LEU A 203 -5.93 -11.92 10.82
C LEU A 203 -6.12 -12.71 12.13
N LEU A 204 -5.52 -13.90 12.25
CA LEU A 204 -5.63 -14.78 13.42
C LEU A 204 -4.51 -14.56 14.46
N HIS A 205 -3.30 -14.19 14.04
CA HIS A 205 -2.12 -14.09 14.91
C HIS A 205 -1.97 -12.70 15.54
N ARG A 206 -3.00 -12.24 16.27
CA ARG A 206 -2.86 -11.06 17.14
C ARG A 206 -1.88 -11.30 18.27
#